data_AF-A0A2E0A1A9-F1
#
_entry.id   AF-A0A2E0A1A9-F1
#
_cell.length_a   1.000
_cell.length_b   1.000
_cell.length_c   1.000
_cell.angle_alpha   90.00
_cell.angle_beta   90.00
_cell.angle_gamma   90.00
#
_symmetry.space_group_name_H-M   'P 1'
#
loop_
_entity.id
_entity.type
_entity.pdbx_description
1 polymer ?
#
loop_
_entity_poly.entity_id
_entity_poly.type
_entity_poly.pdbx_seq_one_letter_code
_entity_poly.pdbx_strand_id
1 'polypeptide(L)'
;MAETSLVSQGLELMIFGMGVVFVFLTMLVFVTGFMSTLINKIAPEVKPALAPAAPAAPSAGVDPQLLKVLSAAVKEHRARQK
;
A
#
# COMPACT_ATOMS: atom_id res chain seq x y z
N MET A 1 -47.80 -21.12 -18.58
CA MET A 1 -47.91 -20.02 -17.59
C MET A 1 -47.08 -20.27 -16.31
N ALA A 2 -46.09 -21.18 -16.31
CA ALA A 2 -45.29 -21.52 -15.11
C ALA A 2 -43.80 -21.10 -15.18
N GLU A 3 -43.26 -20.82 -16.38
CA GLU A 3 -41.83 -20.53 -16.60
C GLU A 3 -41.34 -19.25 -15.90
N THR A 4 -42.17 -18.19 -15.92
CA THR A 4 -41.80 -16.90 -15.32
C THR A 4 -41.57 -17.02 -13.81
N SER A 5 -42.28 -17.94 -13.14
CA SER A 5 -42.18 -18.14 -11.69
C SER A 5 -40.85 -18.79 -11.30
N LEU A 6 -40.35 -19.76 -12.07
CA LEU A 6 -39.08 -20.42 -11.74
C LEU A 6 -37.88 -19.51 -11.97
N VAL A 7 -37.92 -18.72 -13.06
CA VAL A 7 -36.87 -17.74 -13.33
C VAL A 7 -36.90 -16.61 -12.30
N SER A 8 -38.08 -16.11 -11.89
CA SER A 8 -38.16 -15.09 -10.83
C SER A 8 -37.70 -15.63 -9.48
N GLN A 9 -38.05 -16.88 -9.15
CA GLN A 9 -37.63 -17.52 -7.90
C GLN A 9 -36.12 -17.79 -7.88
N GLY A 10 -35.54 -18.19 -9.02
CA GLY A 10 -34.08 -18.31 -9.18
C GLY A 10 -33.37 -16.96 -9.05
N LEU A 11 -33.96 -15.89 -9.57
CA LEU A 11 -33.42 -14.53 -9.46
C LEU A 11 -33.48 -14.02 -8.01
N GLU A 12 -34.59 -14.24 -7.31
CA GLU A 12 -34.72 -13.93 -5.88
C GLU A 12 -33.69 -14.70 -5.05
N LEU A 13 -33.50 -16.00 -5.32
CA LEU A 13 -32.51 -16.82 -4.65
C LEU A 13 -31.08 -16.34 -4.92
N MET A 14 -30.78 -15.92 -6.16
CA MET A 14 -29.47 -15.37 -6.51
C MET A 14 -29.19 -14.07 -5.76
N ILE A 15 -30.15 -13.13 -5.76
CA ILE A 15 -30.02 -11.85 -5.05
C ILE A 15 -29.84 -12.09 -3.55
N PHE A 16 -30.63 -13.00 -2.98
CA PHE A 16 -30.55 -13.33 -1.56
C PHE A 16 -29.21 -14.00 -1.21
N GLY A 17 -28.83 -15.05 -1.94
CA GLY A 17 -27.57 -15.77 -1.71
C GLY A 17 -26.35 -14.89 -1.90
N MET A 18 -26.30 -14.12 -3.00
CA MET A 18 -25.21 -13.20 -3.29
C MET A 18 -25.16 -12.04 -2.28
N GLY A 19 -26.32 -11.54 -1.83
CA GLY A 19 -26.44 -10.50 -0.82
C GLY A 19 -25.92 -10.96 0.55
N VAL A 20 -26.31 -12.15 1.01
CA VAL A 20 -25.84 -12.71 2.29
C VAL A 20 -24.33 -12.92 2.25
N VAL A 21 -23.79 -13.46 1.15
CA VAL A 21 -22.34 -13.63 0.99
C VAL A 21 -21.62 -12.27 0.99
N PHE A 22 -22.16 -11.27 0.28
CA PHE A 22 -21.59 -9.93 0.25
C PHE A 22 -21.54 -9.28 1.64
N VAL A 23 -22.63 -9.36 2.39
CA VAL A 23 -22.70 -8.86 3.77
C VAL A 23 -21.71 -9.59 4.67
N PHE A 24 -21.63 -10.91 4.55
CA PHE A 24 -20.70 -11.74 5.33
C PHE A 24 -19.23 -11.39 5.06
N LEU A 25 -18.85 -11.25 3.78
CA LEU A 25 -17.51 -10.84 3.40
C LEU A 25 -17.20 -9.40 3.85
N THR A 26 -18.16 -8.48 3.72
CA THR A 26 -18.01 -7.10 4.20
C THR A 26 -17.75 -7.10 5.71
N MET A 27 -18.52 -7.87 6.48
CA MET A 27 -18.32 -8.04 7.92
C MET A 27 -16.93 -8.59 8.24
N LEU A 28 -16.46 -9.61 7.51
CA LEU A 28 -15.11 -10.16 7.64
C LEU A 28 -14.02 -9.12 7.38
N VAL A 29 -14.17 -8.29 6.34
CA VAL A 29 -13.23 -7.20 6.03
C VAL A 29 -13.19 -6.18 7.16
N PHE A 30 -14.33 -5.82 7.74
CA PHE A 30 -14.36 -4.94 8.91
C PHE A 30 -13.65 -5.53 10.13
N VAL A 31 -13.89 -6.82 10.42
CA VAL A 31 -13.26 -7.51 11.56
C VAL A 31 -11.74 -7.61 11.36
N THR A 32 -11.29 -8.01 10.18
CA THR A 32 -9.86 -8.12 9.86
C THR A 32 -9.18 -6.75 9.82
N GLY A 33 -9.87 -5.72 9.33
CA GLY A 33 -9.41 -4.33 9.39
C GLY A 33 -9.28 -3.82 10.83
N PHE A 34 -10.27 -4.10 11.68
CA PHE A 34 -10.21 -3.79 13.10
C PHE A 34 -9.02 -4.48 13.76
N MET A 35 -8.83 -5.77 13.50
CA MET A 35 -7.68 -6.53 13.97
C MET A 35 -6.36 -5.90 13.51
N SER A 36 -6.25 -5.47 12.25
CA SER A 36 -5.07 -4.77 11.72
C SER A 36 -4.79 -3.45 12.46
N THR A 37 -5.81 -2.65 12.75
CA THR A 37 -5.65 -1.39 13.51
C THR A 37 -5.29 -1.63 14.98
N LEU A 38 -5.84 -2.68 15.59
CA LEU A 38 -5.53 -3.05 16.97
C LEU A 38 -4.10 -3.53 17.07
N ILE A 39 -3.66 -4.41 16.15
CA ILE A 39 -2.29 -4.90 16.08
C ILE A 39 -1.31 -3.73 15.92
N ASN A 40 -1.55 -2.81 14.98
CA ASN A 40 -0.70 -1.63 14.78
C ASN A 40 -0.65 -0.68 15.99
N LYS A 41 -1.73 -0.58 16.78
CA LYS A 41 -1.74 0.25 18.00
C LYS A 41 -1.09 -0.43 19.21
N ILE A 42 -1.23 -1.74 19.35
CA ILE A 42 -0.76 -2.51 20.53
C ILE A 42 0.68 -2.97 20.35
N ALA A 43 1.06 -3.34 19.13
CA ALA A 43 2.42 -3.56 18.72
C ALA A 43 2.68 -2.62 17.54
N PRO A 44 2.95 -1.32 17.78
CA PRO A 44 3.50 -0.49 16.72
C PRO A 44 4.72 -1.25 16.22
N GLU A 45 4.65 -1.75 14.98
CA GLU A 45 5.82 -2.29 14.33
C GLU A 45 6.89 -1.22 14.55
N VAL A 46 7.94 -1.60 15.27
CA VAL A 46 9.16 -0.82 15.32
C VAL A 46 9.52 -0.74 13.86
N LYS A 47 9.10 0.35 13.21
CA LYS A 47 9.50 0.74 11.86
C LYS A 47 10.96 0.37 11.85
N PRO A 48 11.42 -0.61 11.04
CA PRO A 48 12.81 -1.00 11.05
C PRO A 48 13.52 0.33 10.94
N ALA A 49 14.21 0.72 12.02
CA ALA A 49 14.89 1.99 12.03
C ALA A 49 15.69 1.89 10.76
N LEU A 50 15.40 2.76 9.78
CA LEU A 50 16.15 2.81 8.53
C LEU A 50 17.58 2.81 9.04
N ALA A 51 18.26 1.66 8.90
CA ALA A 51 19.53 1.47 9.54
C ALA A 51 20.34 2.68 9.06
N PRO A 52 20.99 3.44 9.96
CA PRO A 52 21.78 4.58 9.53
C PRO A 52 22.59 4.10 8.35
N ALA A 53 22.33 4.67 7.16
CA ALA A 53 22.87 4.14 5.92
C ALA A 53 24.34 3.86 6.18
N ALA A 54 24.74 2.59 6.09
CA ALA A 54 26.11 2.20 6.41
C ALA A 54 27.03 3.18 5.67
N PRO A 55 28.08 3.73 6.32
CA PRO A 55 28.97 4.67 5.66
C PRO A 55 29.35 4.06 4.32
N ALA A 56 28.97 4.74 3.23
CA ALA A 56 29.24 4.25 1.89
C ALA A 56 30.72 3.88 1.86
N ALA A 57 31.02 2.60 1.57
CA ALA A 57 32.39 2.15 1.41
C ALA A 57 33.09 3.15 0.48
N PRO A 58 34.33 3.58 0.79
CA PRO A 58 35.02 4.55 -0.04
C PRO A 58 35.03 3.98 -1.46
N SER A 59 34.24 4.61 -2.34
CA SER A 59 34.14 4.20 -3.73
C SER A 59 35.52 4.43 -4.31
N ALA A 60 36.29 3.36 -4.42
CA ALA A 60 37.60 3.36 -5.04
C ALA A 60 37.42 3.78 -6.49
N GLY A 61 37.57 5.08 -6.76
CA GLY A 61 37.45 5.66 -8.09
C GLY A 61 36.62 6.93 -8.20
N VAL A 62 36.00 7.44 -7.13
CA VAL A 62 35.30 8.73 -7.21
C VAL A 62 36.25 9.87 -6.89
N ASP A 63 36.71 10.56 -7.94
CA ASP A 63 37.56 11.73 -7.82
C ASP A 63 36.84 12.84 -7.01
N PRO A 64 37.43 13.31 -5.89
CA PRO A 64 36.85 14.38 -5.06
C PRO A 64 36.54 15.66 -5.84
N GLN A 65 37.27 15.92 -6.93
CA GLN A 65 37.03 17.06 -7.80
C GLN A 65 35.74 16.88 -8.61
N LEU A 66 35.47 15.68 -9.12
CA LEU A 66 34.23 15.37 -9.84
C LEU A 66 33.01 15.52 -8.92
N LEU A 67 33.08 15.08 -7.66
CA LEU A 67 31.99 15.26 -6.70
C LEU A 67 31.67 16.73 -6.43
N LYS A 68 32.70 17.58 -6.32
CA LYS A 68 32.51 19.03 -6.12
C LYS A 68 31.84 19.68 -7.31
N VAL A 69 32.27 19.35 -8.53
CA VAL A 69 31.67 19.86 -9.77
C VAL A 69 30.22 19.39 -9.90
N LEU A 70 29.94 18.10 -9.64
CA LEU A 70 28.59 17.56 -9.71
C LEU A 70 27.66 18.24 -8.69
N SER A 71 28.14 18.45 -7.46
CA SER A 71 27.38 19.11 -6.40
C SER A 71 27.06 20.57 -6.75
N ALA A 72 28.03 21.29 -7.33
CA ALA A 72 27.82 22.66 -7.81
C ALA A 72 26.82 22.72 -8.98
N ALA A 73 26.94 21.79 -9.94
CA ALA A 73 26.04 21.70 -11.08
C ALA A 73 24.59 21.39 -10.66
N VAL A 74 24.39 20.45 -9.73
CA VAL A 74 23.05 20.12 -9.19
C VAL A 74 22.45 21.31 -8.45
N LYS A 75 23.26 22.04 -7.67
CA LYS A 75 22.81 23.24 -6.94
C LYS A 75 22.38 24.34 -7.91
N GLU A 76 23.16 24.59 -8.96
CA GLU A 76 22.84 25.57 -10.00
C GLU A 76 21.57 25.17 -10.78
N HIS A 77 21.45 23.91 -11.17
CA HIS A 77 20.26 23.42 -11.87
C HIS A 77 18.99 23.59 -11.04
N ARG A 78 19.05 23.27 -9.74
CA ARG A 78 17.92 23.44 -8.82
C ARG A 78 17.60 24.92 -8.55
N ALA A 79 18.60 25.79 -8.55
CA ALA A 79 18.39 27.24 -8.45
C ALA A 79 17.76 27.82 -9.71
N ARG A 80 18.07 27.24 -10.89
CA ARG A 80 17.54 27.65 -12.19
C ARG A 80 16.16 27.09 -12.52
N GLN A 81 15.77 25.99 -11.89
CA GLN A 81 14.43 25.40 -11.97
C GLN A 81 13.45 25.96 -10.91
N LYS A 82 13.84 27.02 -10.21
CA LYS A 82 13.01 27.76 -9.27
C LYS A 82 12.79 29.18 -9.79
#